data_AF-A0A672KKP7-F1
#
_entry.id   AF-A0A672KKP7-F1
#
_cell.length_a   1.000
_cell.length_b   1.000
_cell.length_c   1.000
_cell.angle_alpha   90.00
_cell.angle_beta   90.00
_cell.angle_gamma   90.00
#
_symmetry.space_group_name_H-M   'P 1'
#
loop_
_entity.id
_entity.type
_entity.pdbx_description
1 polymer ?
#
loop_
_entity_poly.entity_id
_entity_poly.type
_entity_poly.pdbx_seq_one_letter_code
_entity_poly.pdbx_strand_id
1 'polypeptide(L)'
;MSTDSVDQLSVVNEQVLNSSGRSVTAAVSLRRFLCYGSESATYSTRECALGIESALALMQLIEGGRGCEVVEEIRRSNLEGRAVRANPSLFALAVCSQHADCRTRQAALRALKDLCRTPAQLFTFVQYKKELRQGSGMWGRALRRAVTDWYNSQDGMSLARTVTKCKHRAGWSHQDLLRLSHMKPANDSECLLWMVTCWKGVQEAYGDKETSEDVQKVFAYLEAVEKAKRCTDEQELIHLIEEQRLEKEQILTNHLKSKEVWKALLKEMPMAVLLKHLGNLTANKVLAAASADVAAVCERIQDETALKKVSILRQWYFYKNFNQLFNQFLVDV
;
A
#
# COMPACT_ATOMS: atom_id res chain seq x y z
N MET A 1 -33.49 29.37 -15.47
CA MET A 1 -32.27 30.04 -14.97
C MET A 1 -32.29 29.91 -13.46
N SER A 2 -31.72 28.83 -12.95
CA SER A 2 -31.57 28.59 -11.51
C SER A 2 -30.12 28.21 -11.32
N THR A 3 -29.37 29.12 -10.71
CA THR A 3 -27.95 28.99 -10.43
C THR A 3 -27.75 28.01 -9.28
N ASP A 4 -27.13 26.87 -9.59
CA ASP A 4 -26.54 25.96 -8.61
C ASP A 4 -25.46 26.69 -7.82
N SER A 5 -25.78 27.01 -6.57
CA SER A 5 -24.81 27.43 -5.56
C SER A 5 -23.96 26.23 -5.17
N VAL A 6 -22.82 26.07 -5.83
CA VAL A 6 -21.75 25.16 -5.45
C VAL A 6 -21.27 25.55 -4.04
N ASP A 7 -21.55 24.67 -3.09
CA ASP A 7 -21.13 24.74 -1.69
C ASP A 7 -19.60 24.76 -1.62
N GLN A 8 -19.01 25.96 -1.64
CA GLN A 8 -17.58 26.16 -1.49
C GLN A 8 -17.18 25.84 -0.05
N LEU A 9 -16.57 24.66 0.13
CA LEU A 9 -15.87 24.17 1.31
C LEU A 9 -15.40 25.29 2.27
N SER A 10 -16.00 25.35 3.46
CA SER A 10 -15.67 26.30 4.55
C SER A 10 -14.24 26.17 5.11
N VAL A 11 -13.41 25.25 4.60
CA VAL A 11 -11.98 25.09 4.99
C VAL A 11 -11.10 26.20 4.41
N VAL A 12 -11.61 26.95 3.43
CA VAL A 12 -10.80 27.84 2.59
C VAL A 12 -10.30 29.09 3.31
N ASN A 13 -10.95 29.57 4.39
CA ASN A 13 -10.69 30.92 4.92
C ASN A 13 -10.11 31.00 6.34
N GLU A 14 -9.88 29.89 7.03
CA GLU A 14 -9.33 29.91 8.40
C GLU A 14 -7.80 29.97 8.35
N GLN A 15 -7.21 31.08 8.82
CA GLN A 15 -5.76 31.29 8.79
C GLN A 15 -5.09 30.57 9.97
N VAL A 16 -4.05 29.81 9.68
CA VAL A 16 -3.22 29.10 10.65
C VAL A 16 -1.75 29.48 10.47
N LEU A 17 -1.05 29.66 11.57
CA LEU A 17 0.41 29.78 11.56
C LEU A 17 1.02 28.41 11.29
N ASN A 18 1.68 28.24 10.16
CA ASN A 18 2.42 27.01 9.89
C ASN A 18 3.72 26.94 10.73
N SER A 19 4.41 25.80 10.68
CA SER A 19 5.70 25.58 11.39
C SER A 19 6.82 26.57 11.01
N SER A 20 6.63 27.39 9.96
CA SER A 20 7.55 28.45 9.53
C SER A 20 7.06 29.88 9.86
N GLY A 21 6.01 30.02 10.67
CA GLY A 21 5.48 31.31 11.12
C GLY A 21 4.74 32.14 10.07
N ARG A 22 4.38 31.56 8.91
CA ARG A 22 3.63 32.24 7.84
C ARG A 22 2.15 31.92 7.94
N SER A 23 1.29 32.92 7.71
CA SER A 23 -0.16 32.73 7.63
C SER A 23 -0.52 31.97 6.35
N VAL A 24 -1.01 30.75 6.52
CA VAL A 24 -1.50 29.87 5.45
C VAL A 24 -2.85 29.32 5.90
N THR A 25 -3.78 29.12 4.98
CA THR A 25 -5.08 28.56 5.37
C THR A 25 -4.91 27.12 5.86
N ALA A 26 -5.69 26.73 6.89
CA ALA A 26 -5.63 25.39 7.47
C ALA A 26 -5.77 24.28 6.41
N ALA A 27 -6.63 24.51 5.40
CA ALA A 27 -6.81 23.64 4.24
C ALA A 27 -5.50 23.40 3.46
N VAL A 28 -4.76 24.47 3.18
CA VAL A 28 -3.53 24.39 2.37
C VAL A 28 -2.43 23.71 3.17
N SER A 29 -2.30 24.01 4.47
CA SER A 29 -1.36 23.33 5.35
C SER A 29 -1.66 21.83 5.46
N LEU A 30 -2.94 21.45 5.61
CA LEU A 30 -3.36 20.05 5.60
C LEU A 30 -3.01 19.37 4.27
N ARG A 31 -3.32 19.99 3.12
CA ARG A 31 -2.99 19.42 1.81
C ARG A 31 -1.48 19.25 1.62
N ARG A 32 -0.66 20.20 2.09
CA ARG A 32 0.81 20.08 2.07
C ARG A 32 1.28 18.92 2.93
N PHE A 33 0.74 18.79 4.14
CA PHE A 33 1.03 17.66 5.01
C PHE A 33 0.67 16.33 4.34
N LEU A 34 -0.54 16.20 3.80
CA LEU A 34 -0.97 14.98 3.12
C LEU A 34 -0.11 14.64 1.89
N CYS A 35 0.40 15.64 1.18
CA CYS A 35 1.25 15.43 0.01
C CYS A 35 2.70 15.08 0.38
N TYR A 36 3.30 15.82 1.31
CA TYR A 36 4.76 15.80 1.54
C TYR A 36 5.18 15.23 2.91
N GLY A 37 4.25 15.17 3.87
CA GLY A 37 4.55 14.84 5.27
C GLY A 37 5.08 16.01 6.08
N SER A 38 4.91 17.24 5.58
CA SER A 38 5.25 18.48 6.29
C SER A 38 4.26 19.58 5.91
N GLU A 39 3.91 20.42 6.87
CA GLU A 39 3.15 21.66 6.65
C GLU A 39 4.01 22.80 6.10
N SER A 40 5.35 22.66 6.20
CA SER A 40 6.29 23.64 5.69
C SER A 40 6.30 23.65 4.16
N ALA A 41 6.64 24.80 3.57
CA ALA A 41 6.82 24.93 2.13
C ALA A 41 8.15 24.31 1.62
N THR A 42 8.92 23.67 2.50
CA THR A 42 10.23 23.09 2.19
C THR A 42 10.08 21.61 1.88
N TYR A 43 10.43 21.22 0.66
CA TYR A 43 10.47 19.82 0.27
C TYR A 43 11.77 19.16 0.75
N SER A 44 11.66 18.00 1.43
CA SER A 44 12.80 17.16 1.80
C SER A 44 12.77 15.84 1.04
N THR A 45 13.89 15.50 0.42
CA THR A 45 14.09 14.19 -0.24
C THR A 45 14.13 13.04 0.77
N ARG A 46 14.50 13.32 2.02
CA ARG A 46 14.48 12.37 3.12
C ARG A 46 13.06 12.23 3.68
N GLU A 47 12.72 11.02 4.11
CA GLU A 47 11.49 10.79 4.85
C GLU A 47 11.68 11.33 6.27
N CYS A 48 10.90 12.35 6.62
CA CYS A 48 10.90 12.90 7.97
C CYS A 48 10.03 12.00 8.86
N ALA A 49 10.44 11.84 10.13
CA ALA A 49 9.59 11.21 11.13
C ALA A 49 8.30 12.04 11.25
N LEU A 50 7.16 11.40 11.03
CA LEU A 50 5.86 12.04 11.21
C LEU A 50 5.56 12.11 12.70
N GLY A 51 5.37 13.32 13.21
CA GLY A 51 5.04 13.58 14.60
C GLY A 51 3.92 14.61 14.72
N ILE A 52 3.37 14.75 15.92
CA ILE A 52 2.32 15.73 16.22
C ILE A 52 2.79 17.16 15.86
N GLU A 53 4.08 17.47 16.12
CA GLU A 53 4.71 18.75 15.79
C GLU A 53 4.72 19.06 14.28
N SER A 54 4.71 18.03 13.43
CA SER A 54 4.65 18.18 11.97
C SER A 54 3.23 18.32 11.42
N ALA A 55 2.22 18.20 12.28
CA ALA A 55 0.81 18.11 11.94
C ALA A 55 -0.06 19.07 12.78
N LEU A 56 0.44 20.28 13.06
CA LEU A 56 -0.25 21.26 13.91
C LEU A 56 -1.58 21.72 13.31
N ALA A 57 -1.64 21.99 12.01
CA ALA A 57 -2.88 22.37 11.33
C ALA A 57 -3.90 21.23 11.33
N LEU A 58 -3.43 19.97 11.24
CA LEU A 58 -4.29 18.80 11.41
C LEU A 58 -4.92 18.78 12.81
N MET A 59 -4.12 18.99 13.85
CA MET A 59 -4.60 19.00 15.24
C MET A 59 -5.61 20.12 15.47
N GLN A 60 -5.31 21.34 15.02
CA GLN A 60 -6.20 22.50 15.16
C GLN A 60 -7.56 22.29 14.48
N LEU A 61 -7.58 21.73 13.27
CA LEU A 61 -8.83 21.41 12.57
C LEU A 61 -9.67 20.39 13.32
N ILE A 62 -9.03 19.37 13.90
CA ILE A 62 -9.71 18.33 14.66
C ILE A 62 -10.26 18.89 15.99
N GLU A 63 -9.46 19.68 16.70
CA GLU A 63 -9.84 20.35 17.95
C GLU A 63 -10.96 21.39 17.73
N GLY A 64 -10.96 22.06 16.58
CA GLY A 64 -12.03 22.95 16.14
C GLY A 64 -13.34 22.24 15.72
N GLY A 65 -13.44 20.92 15.91
CA GLY A 65 -14.66 20.14 15.61
C GLY A 65 -14.82 19.76 14.15
N ARG A 66 -13.79 19.93 13.31
CA ARG A 66 -13.85 19.72 11.85
C ARG A 66 -13.25 18.39 11.41
N GLY A 67 -13.11 17.43 12.32
CA GLY A 67 -12.45 16.15 12.04
C GLY A 67 -13.11 15.31 10.93
N CYS A 68 -14.43 15.41 10.73
CA CYS A 68 -15.08 14.75 9.59
C CYS A 68 -14.64 15.33 8.24
N GLU A 69 -14.46 16.65 8.15
CA GLU A 69 -13.99 17.31 6.92
C GLU A 69 -12.55 16.91 6.60
N VAL A 70 -11.71 16.82 7.63
CA VAL A 70 -10.32 16.31 7.53
C VAL A 70 -10.32 14.89 6.95
N VAL A 71 -11.16 13.99 7.46
CA VAL A 71 -11.26 12.61 6.95
C VAL A 71 -11.69 12.58 5.48
N GLU A 72 -12.65 13.42 5.08
CA GLU A 72 -13.07 13.46 3.67
C GLU A 72 -11.98 14.03 2.75
N GLU A 73 -11.21 15.02 3.21
CA GLU A 73 -10.07 15.54 2.44
C GLU A 73 -8.95 14.47 2.31
N ILE A 74 -8.70 13.70 3.37
CA ILE A 74 -7.80 12.54 3.34
C ILE A 74 -8.28 11.52 2.28
N ARG A 75 -9.58 11.20 2.28
CA ARG A 75 -10.19 10.26 1.33
C ARG A 75 -10.10 10.77 -0.10
N ARG A 76 -10.43 12.04 -0.33
CA ARG A 76 -10.35 12.73 -1.62
C ARG A 76 -8.93 12.71 -2.18
N SER A 77 -7.94 13.12 -1.37
CA SER A 77 -6.52 13.12 -1.76
C SER A 77 -6.02 11.73 -2.17
N ASN A 78 -6.48 10.68 -1.48
CA ASN A 78 -6.14 9.30 -1.81
C ASN A 78 -6.82 8.79 -3.09
N LEU A 79 -8.09 9.14 -3.32
CA LEU A 79 -8.83 8.76 -4.54
C LEU A 79 -8.29 9.46 -5.79
N GLU A 80 -7.94 10.74 -5.67
CA GLU A 80 -7.36 11.53 -6.76
C GLU A 80 -5.87 11.21 -6.99
N GLY A 81 -5.25 10.41 -6.12
CA GLY A 81 -3.84 10.06 -6.22
C GLY A 81 -2.88 11.25 -6.02
N ARG A 82 -3.32 12.33 -5.34
CA ARG A 82 -2.54 13.57 -5.17
C ARG A 82 -1.35 13.43 -4.22
N ALA A 83 -1.41 12.48 -3.30
CA ALA A 83 -0.37 12.29 -2.31
C ALA A 83 0.92 11.69 -2.91
N VAL A 84 2.05 12.38 -2.73
CA VAL A 84 3.38 11.89 -3.15
C VAL A 84 3.83 10.72 -2.27
N ARG A 85 3.46 10.73 -0.99
CA ARG A 85 3.73 9.68 0.01
C ARG A 85 2.43 9.21 0.66
N ALA A 86 2.29 7.91 0.88
CA ALA A 86 1.11 7.35 1.54
C ALA A 86 1.11 7.57 3.07
N ASN A 87 2.29 7.60 3.67
CA ASN A 87 2.48 7.64 5.13
C ASN A 87 1.81 8.84 5.83
N PRO A 88 1.87 10.08 5.29
CA PRO A 88 1.18 11.23 5.92
C PRO A 88 -0.34 11.06 6.00
N SER A 89 -0.96 10.49 4.96
CA SER A 89 -2.40 10.22 4.96
C SER A 89 -2.78 9.13 5.98
N LEU A 90 -1.94 8.09 6.12
CA LEU A 90 -2.13 7.04 7.13
C LEU A 90 -1.95 7.58 8.55
N PHE A 91 -0.96 8.45 8.77
CA PHE A 91 -0.74 9.13 10.03
C PHE A 91 -1.93 10.01 10.40
N ALA A 92 -2.41 10.84 9.48
CA ALA A 92 -3.57 11.71 9.72
C ALA A 92 -4.84 10.90 10.02
N LEU A 93 -5.05 9.78 9.32
CA LEU A 93 -6.15 8.86 9.61
C LEU A 93 -6.00 8.23 11.01
N ALA A 94 -4.77 7.88 11.41
CA ALA A 94 -4.48 7.33 12.74
C ALA A 94 -4.80 8.34 13.86
N VAL A 95 -4.47 9.62 13.67
CA VAL A 95 -4.86 10.72 14.57
C VAL A 95 -6.39 10.81 14.67
N CYS A 96 -7.10 10.93 13.54
CA CYS A 96 -8.56 11.05 13.50
C CYS A 96 -9.25 9.85 14.16
N SER A 97 -8.73 8.63 13.96
CA SER A 97 -9.28 7.39 14.52
C SER A 97 -9.06 7.19 16.02
N GLN A 98 -8.35 8.11 16.69
CA GLN A 98 -8.15 8.13 18.14
C GLN A 98 -8.76 9.36 18.82
N HIS A 99 -9.35 10.27 18.03
CA HIS A 99 -9.92 11.49 18.55
C HIS A 99 -11.11 11.23 19.50
N ALA A 100 -11.32 12.17 20.44
CA ALA A 100 -12.39 12.10 21.43
C ALA A 100 -13.78 12.14 20.77
N ASP A 101 -13.94 12.95 19.72
CA ASP A 101 -15.19 13.02 18.96
C ASP A 101 -15.51 11.69 18.26
N CYS A 102 -16.70 11.16 18.55
CA CYS A 102 -17.15 9.88 18.03
C CYS A 102 -17.44 9.93 16.53
N ARG A 103 -17.86 11.08 15.98
CA ARG A 103 -18.18 11.23 14.55
C ARG A 103 -16.91 11.14 13.71
N THR A 104 -15.88 11.88 14.10
CA THR A 104 -14.55 11.85 13.49
C THR A 104 -13.94 10.44 13.56
N ARG A 105 -14.01 9.80 14.74
CA ARG A 105 -13.48 8.44 14.92
C ARG A 105 -14.13 7.41 14.01
N GLN A 106 -15.47 7.46 13.92
CA GLN A 106 -16.23 6.57 13.05
C GLN A 106 -15.95 6.83 11.56
N ALA A 107 -15.88 8.10 11.16
CA ALA A 107 -15.55 8.48 9.79
C ALA A 107 -14.17 7.93 9.38
N ALA A 108 -13.15 8.13 10.23
CA ALA A 108 -11.80 7.65 9.97
C ALA A 108 -11.73 6.12 9.81
N LEU A 109 -12.42 5.37 10.68
CA LEU A 109 -12.42 3.90 10.60
C LEU A 109 -13.23 3.38 9.42
N ARG A 110 -14.29 4.08 8.98
CA ARG A 110 -15.01 3.74 7.74
C ARG A 110 -14.16 3.96 6.49
N ALA A 111 -13.35 5.01 6.47
CA ALA A 111 -12.44 5.33 5.37
C ALA A 111 -11.23 4.38 5.29
N LEU A 112 -11.00 3.53 6.31
CA LEU A 112 -9.83 2.65 6.38
C LEU A 112 -9.67 1.77 5.15
N LYS A 113 -10.75 1.15 4.66
CA LYS A 113 -10.72 0.26 3.50
C LYS A 113 -10.35 0.98 2.20
N ASP A 114 -10.79 2.24 2.05
CA ASP A 114 -10.57 3.03 0.85
C ASP A 114 -9.10 3.48 0.75
N LEU A 115 -8.48 3.75 1.92
CA LEU A 115 -7.10 4.19 2.06
C LEU A 115 -6.09 3.05 2.08
N CYS A 116 -6.33 2.04 2.91
CA CYS A 116 -5.42 0.92 3.09
C CYS A 116 -5.73 -0.16 2.07
N ARG A 117 -5.32 0.02 0.81
CA ARG A 117 -5.53 -1.01 -0.24
C ARG A 117 -4.53 -2.17 -0.15
N THR A 118 -3.44 -1.98 0.59
CA THR A 118 -2.36 -2.96 0.74
C THR A 118 -2.07 -3.27 2.21
N PRO A 119 -1.53 -4.47 2.53
CA PRO A 119 -1.14 -4.82 3.90
C PRO A 119 -0.12 -3.84 4.48
N ALA A 120 0.83 -3.40 3.67
CA ALA A 120 1.85 -2.44 4.08
C ALA A 120 1.22 -1.15 4.63
N GLN A 121 0.14 -0.65 3.99
CA GLN A 121 -0.58 0.53 4.47
C GLN A 121 -1.36 0.23 5.76
N LEU A 122 -2.06 -0.91 5.82
CA LEU A 122 -2.79 -1.33 7.02
C LEU A 122 -1.87 -1.47 8.23
N PHE A 123 -0.74 -2.16 8.07
CA PHE A 123 0.29 -2.33 9.11
C PHE A 123 0.88 -0.98 9.56
N THR A 124 1.16 -0.09 8.61
CA THR A 124 1.69 1.25 8.92
C THR A 124 0.66 2.09 9.69
N PHE A 125 -0.62 2.01 9.33
CA PHE A 125 -1.71 2.66 10.08
C PHE A 125 -1.82 2.13 11.51
N VAL A 126 -1.77 0.81 11.71
CA VAL A 126 -1.81 0.20 13.04
C VAL A 126 -0.58 0.63 13.86
N GLN A 127 0.60 0.72 13.23
CA GLN A 127 1.80 1.21 13.88
C GLN A 127 1.65 2.67 14.33
N TYR A 128 1.17 3.58 13.47
CA TYR A 128 0.91 4.96 13.88
C TYR A 128 -0.11 5.06 15.02
N LYS A 129 -1.16 4.24 14.98
CA LYS A 129 -2.11 4.18 16.11
C LYS A 129 -1.44 3.76 17.41
N LYS A 130 -0.53 2.79 17.36
CA LYS A 130 0.24 2.33 18.54
C LYS A 130 1.15 3.44 19.08
N GLU A 131 1.82 4.18 18.21
CA GLU A 131 2.74 5.27 18.59
C GLU A 131 2.01 6.49 19.16
N LEU A 132 0.85 6.84 18.61
CA LEU A 132 0.03 7.98 19.04
C LEU A 132 -0.80 7.70 20.32
N ARG A 133 -0.76 6.48 20.85
CA ARG A 133 -1.59 6.07 21.99
C ARG A 133 -1.16 6.76 23.28
N GLN A 134 -2.10 7.46 23.92
CA GLN A 134 -1.99 7.93 25.31
C GLN A 134 -3.08 7.22 26.16
N GLY A 135 -2.70 6.27 27.02
CA GLY A 135 -3.65 5.52 27.88
C GLY A 135 -4.05 4.11 27.40
N SER A 136 -5.15 3.56 27.92
CA SER A 136 -5.49 2.13 27.78
C SER A 136 -6.37 1.80 26.56
N GLY A 137 -5.94 0.78 25.80
CA GLY A 137 -6.76 0.04 24.81
C GLY A 137 -6.77 0.56 23.37
N MET A 138 -5.73 0.27 22.56
CA MET A 138 -5.76 0.50 21.09
C MET A 138 -6.84 -0.33 20.38
N TRP A 139 -7.08 -1.55 20.86
CA TRP A 139 -7.97 -2.55 20.24
C TRP A 139 -9.40 -2.50 20.78
N GLY A 140 -10.03 -1.33 20.67
CA GLY A 140 -11.47 -1.19 20.93
C GLY A 140 -12.34 -1.89 19.88
N ARG A 141 -13.63 -2.08 20.18
CA ARG A 141 -14.60 -2.76 19.29
C ARG A 141 -14.60 -2.19 17.86
N ALA A 142 -14.46 -0.87 17.72
CA ALA A 142 -14.47 -0.21 16.42
C ALA A 142 -13.25 -0.56 15.55
N LEU A 143 -12.03 -0.59 16.13
CA LEU A 143 -10.83 -0.98 15.39
C LEU A 143 -10.88 -2.46 15.00
N ARG A 144 -11.29 -3.33 15.95
CA ARG A 144 -11.44 -4.77 15.68
C ARG A 144 -12.37 -5.01 14.50
N ARG A 145 -13.53 -4.34 14.48
CA ARG A 145 -14.48 -4.41 13.37
C ARG A 145 -13.86 -3.91 12.06
N ALA A 146 -13.22 -2.74 12.06
CA ALA A 146 -12.64 -2.18 10.84
C ALA A 146 -11.54 -3.08 10.23
N VAL A 147 -10.70 -3.70 11.06
CA VAL A 147 -9.68 -4.66 10.61
C VAL A 147 -10.32 -5.95 10.11
N THR A 148 -11.32 -6.49 10.81
CA THR A 148 -12.06 -7.67 10.35
C THR A 148 -12.77 -7.42 9.01
N ASP A 149 -13.43 -6.28 8.87
CA ASP A 149 -14.11 -5.88 7.63
C ASP A 149 -13.10 -5.74 6.47
N TRP A 150 -11.87 -5.27 6.74
CA TRP A 150 -10.82 -5.20 5.73
C TRP A 150 -10.46 -6.57 5.13
N TYR A 151 -10.29 -7.59 5.99
CA TYR A 151 -10.03 -8.96 5.53
C TYR A 151 -11.24 -9.61 4.87
N ASN A 152 -12.43 -9.47 5.46
CA ASN A 152 -13.65 -10.11 4.96
C ASN A 152 -14.21 -9.47 3.68
N SER A 153 -13.76 -8.27 3.32
CA SER A 153 -14.18 -7.59 2.09
C SER A 153 -13.46 -8.05 0.82
N GLN A 154 -12.44 -8.89 0.94
CA GLN A 154 -11.62 -9.36 -0.18
C GLN A 154 -12.01 -10.79 -0.57
N ASP A 155 -11.92 -11.11 -1.87
CA ASP A 155 -12.04 -12.49 -2.34
C ASP A 155 -10.83 -13.32 -1.90
N GLY A 156 -11.02 -14.63 -1.76
CA GLY A 156 -10.01 -15.54 -1.21
C GLY A 156 -8.69 -15.54 -2.00
N MET A 157 -8.75 -15.46 -3.33
CA MET A 157 -7.56 -15.47 -4.18
C MET A 157 -6.79 -14.14 -4.12
N SER A 158 -7.49 -13.01 -4.22
CA SER A 158 -6.87 -11.69 -4.05
C SER A 158 -6.25 -11.53 -2.67
N LEU A 159 -6.90 -12.06 -1.64
CA LEU A 159 -6.35 -12.04 -0.28
C LEU A 159 -5.09 -12.91 -0.20
N ALA A 160 -5.10 -14.12 -0.74
CA ALA A 160 -3.94 -15.01 -0.78
C ALA A 160 -2.73 -14.37 -1.49
N ARG A 161 -2.95 -13.72 -2.64
CA ARG A 161 -1.92 -12.94 -3.35
C ARG A 161 -1.39 -11.78 -2.51
N THR A 162 -2.30 -11.06 -1.86
CA THR A 162 -1.98 -9.88 -1.07
C THR A 162 -1.11 -10.22 0.16
N VAL A 163 -1.44 -11.29 0.86
CA VAL A 163 -0.80 -11.66 2.14
C VAL A 163 0.55 -12.35 1.94
N THR A 164 0.69 -13.08 0.84
CA THR A 164 1.96 -13.71 0.45
C THR A 164 2.96 -12.69 -0.06
N LYS A 165 2.49 -11.63 -0.74
CA LYS A 165 3.31 -10.50 -1.20
C LYS A 165 3.88 -9.66 -0.05
N CYS A 166 3.09 -9.41 1.00
CA CYS A 166 3.55 -8.60 2.15
C CYS A 166 3.24 -9.30 3.48
N LYS A 167 4.13 -10.20 3.89
CA LYS A 167 3.97 -10.96 5.14
C LYS A 167 3.97 -10.10 6.40
N HIS A 168 4.82 -9.08 6.42
CA HIS A 168 4.96 -8.14 7.53
C HIS A 168 5.46 -6.78 7.05
N ARG A 169 5.12 -5.73 7.81
CA ARG A 169 5.62 -4.36 7.61
C ARG A 169 5.49 -3.58 8.93
N ALA A 170 6.36 -2.59 9.14
CA ALA A 170 6.26 -1.68 10.28
C ALA A 170 6.15 -2.39 11.66
N GLY A 171 6.75 -3.59 11.79
CA GLY A 171 6.70 -4.39 13.02
C GLY A 171 5.41 -5.21 13.22
N TRP A 172 4.52 -5.27 12.23
CA TRP A 172 3.26 -6.03 12.28
C TRP A 172 3.21 -7.11 11.21
N SER A 173 2.59 -8.23 11.54
CA SER A 173 2.25 -9.32 10.62
C SER A 173 0.75 -9.51 10.49
N HIS A 174 0.32 -10.27 9.48
CA HIS A 174 -1.08 -10.68 9.37
C HIS A 174 -1.55 -11.43 10.63
N GLN A 175 -0.71 -12.32 11.16
CA GLN A 175 -1.02 -13.09 12.37
C GLN A 175 -1.30 -12.19 13.58
N ASP A 176 -0.52 -11.12 13.76
CA ASP A 176 -0.75 -10.16 14.85
C ASP A 176 -2.12 -9.49 14.72
N LEU A 177 -2.45 -9.00 13.52
CA LEU A 177 -3.70 -8.30 13.28
C LEU A 177 -4.90 -9.23 13.46
N LEU A 178 -4.83 -10.46 12.96
CA LEU A 178 -5.91 -11.45 13.08
C LEU A 178 -6.15 -11.84 14.54
N ARG A 179 -5.07 -12.06 15.30
CA ARG A 179 -5.14 -12.37 16.73
C ARG A 179 -5.76 -11.23 17.53
N LEU A 180 -5.33 -9.99 17.26
CA LEU A 180 -5.75 -8.82 18.05
C LEU A 180 -7.12 -8.27 17.63
N SER A 181 -7.52 -8.45 16.37
CA SER A 181 -8.86 -8.10 15.91
C SER A 181 -9.92 -9.11 16.31
N HIS A 182 -9.51 -10.31 16.77
CA HIS A 182 -10.39 -11.45 16.98
C HIS A 182 -11.22 -11.74 15.72
N MET A 183 -10.56 -11.77 14.57
CA MET A 183 -11.25 -11.91 13.30
C MET A 183 -11.98 -13.26 13.23
N LYS A 184 -13.23 -13.21 12.73
CA LYS A 184 -14.01 -14.39 12.35
C LYS A 184 -14.22 -14.35 10.83
N PRO A 185 -13.86 -15.42 10.10
CA PRO A 185 -14.11 -15.53 8.68
C PRO A 185 -15.61 -15.43 8.37
N ALA A 186 -15.97 -14.74 7.29
CA ALA A 186 -17.37 -14.57 6.89
C ALA A 186 -17.89 -15.67 5.92
N ASN A 187 -16.99 -16.32 5.16
CA ASN A 187 -17.33 -17.30 4.12
C ASN A 187 -16.39 -18.53 4.20
N ASP A 188 -16.84 -19.67 3.64
CA ASP A 188 -16.12 -20.96 3.50
C ASP A 188 -14.85 -20.89 2.62
N SER A 189 -14.52 -19.73 2.05
CA SER A 189 -13.23 -19.39 1.44
C SER A 189 -12.14 -19.19 2.50
N GLU A 190 -12.07 -20.15 3.42
CA GLU A 190 -11.35 -20.31 4.68
C GLU A 190 -9.82 -20.38 4.55
N CYS A 191 -9.25 -19.71 3.55
CA CYS A 191 -7.85 -19.31 3.52
C CYS A 191 -7.47 -18.45 4.76
N LEU A 192 -8.47 -17.91 5.46
CA LEU A 192 -8.31 -17.16 6.71
C LEU A 192 -8.07 -18.03 7.94
N LEU A 193 -8.49 -19.30 7.95
CA LEU A 193 -8.10 -20.24 9.00
C LEU A 193 -6.61 -20.60 8.86
N TRP A 194 -6.11 -20.70 7.63
CA TRP A 194 -4.72 -21.00 7.30
C TRP A 194 -3.72 -19.90 7.66
N MET A 195 -4.10 -18.63 7.38
CA MET A 195 -3.28 -17.48 7.72
C MET A 195 -3.06 -17.30 9.23
N VAL A 196 -3.88 -17.96 10.07
CA VAL A 196 -3.84 -17.84 11.54
C VAL A 196 -3.03 -18.98 12.19
N THR A 197 -2.89 -20.16 11.59
CA THR A 197 -2.43 -21.39 12.29
C THR A 197 -1.19 -22.09 11.74
N CYS A 198 -0.45 -21.52 10.78
CA CYS A 198 0.74 -22.14 10.15
C CYS A 198 0.40 -23.22 9.11
N TRP A 199 1.23 -23.33 8.07
CA TRP A 199 1.13 -24.30 6.95
C TRP A 199 0.64 -25.70 7.34
N LYS A 200 1.04 -26.19 8.52
CA LYS A 200 0.72 -27.53 9.05
C LYS A 200 -0.78 -27.78 9.30
N GLY A 201 -1.54 -26.77 9.74
CA GLY A 201 -2.94 -26.99 10.14
C GLY A 201 -3.93 -27.14 8.98
N VAL A 202 -3.52 -26.84 7.76
CA VAL A 202 -4.44 -26.83 6.60
C VAL A 202 -4.56 -28.15 5.89
N GLN A 203 -3.46 -28.90 5.73
CA GLN A 203 -3.56 -30.25 5.16
C GLN A 203 -4.40 -31.16 6.06
N GLU A 204 -4.31 -30.99 7.38
CA GLU A 204 -5.10 -31.76 8.36
C GLU A 204 -6.58 -31.35 8.39
N ALA A 205 -6.91 -30.08 8.17
CA ALA A 205 -8.30 -29.59 8.22
C ALA A 205 -9.11 -29.84 6.94
N TYR A 206 -8.45 -29.97 5.78
CA TYR A 206 -9.10 -30.07 4.47
C TYR A 206 -8.82 -31.37 3.71
N GLY A 207 -8.09 -32.33 4.29
CA GLY A 207 -7.73 -33.59 3.61
C GLY A 207 -8.92 -34.43 3.12
N ASP A 208 -10.08 -34.34 3.77
CA ASP A 208 -11.24 -35.22 3.54
C ASP A 208 -12.58 -34.50 3.25
N LYS A 209 -12.57 -33.19 3.00
CA LYS A 209 -13.83 -32.43 2.75
C LYS A 209 -13.98 -32.05 1.28
N GLU A 210 -15.19 -32.27 0.76
CA GLU A 210 -15.62 -31.76 -0.55
C GLU A 210 -15.60 -30.22 -0.51
N THR A 211 -14.55 -29.64 -1.07
CA THR A 211 -14.31 -28.20 -1.08
C THR A 211 -14.75 -27.61 -2.41
N SER A 212 -15.21 -26.36 -2.40
CA SER A 212 -15.53 -25.63 -3.63
C SER A 212 -14.29 -25.49 -4.54
N GLU A 213 -14.52 -25.42 -5.85
CA GLU A 213 -13.46 -25.24 -6.86
C GLU A 213 -12.59 -23.99 -6.59
N ASP A 214 -13.20 -22.91 -6.09
CA ASP A 214 -12.49 -21.67 -5.75
C ASP A 214 -11.53 -21.85 -4.57
N VAL A 215 -11.91 -22.66 -3.57
CA VAL A 215 -11.07 -22.98 -2.43
C VAL A 215 -9.87 -23.84 -2.86
N GLN A 216 -10.07 -24.80 -3.76
CA GLN A 216 -8.98 -25.62 -4.32
C GLN A 216 -7.96 -24.78 -5.09
N LYS A 217 -8.42 -23.80 -5.88
CA LYS A 217 -7.53 -22.85 -6.58
C LYS A 217 -6.66 -22.06 -5.60
N VAL A 218 -7.24 -21.59 -4.49
CA VAL A 218 -6.48 -20.86 -3.45
C VAL A 218 -5.45 -21.77 -2.77
N PHE A 219 -5.80 -23.04 -2.50
CA PHE A 219 -4.86 -24.02 -1.96
C PHE A 219 -3.69 -24.28 -2.90
N ALA A 220 -3.96 -24.55 -4.18
CA ALA A 220 -2.93 -24.78 -5.18
C ALA A 220 -1.98 -23.58 -5.31
N TYR A 221 -2.52 -22.36 -5.30
CA TYR A 221 -1.72 -21.13 -5.33
C TYR A 221 -0.77 -21.03 -4.12
N LEU A 222 -1.27 -21.28 -2.92
CA LEU A 222 -0.47 -21.17 -1.70
C LEU A 222 0.58 -22.28 -1.60
N GLU A 223 0.27 -23.48 -2.10
CA GLU A 223 1.24 -24.56 -2.26
C GLU A 223 2.36 -24.18 -3.23
N ALA A 224 2.02 -23.60 -4.39
CA ALA A 224 3.03 -23.11 -5.32
C ALA A 224 3.92 -22.04 -4.71
N VAL A 225 3.37 -21.13 -3.89
CA VAL A 225 4.16 -20.10 -3.18
C VAL A 225 5.11 -20.73 -2.16
N GLU A 226 4.71 -21.78 -1.44
CA GLU A 226 5.61 -22.50 -0.53
C GLU A 226 6.65 -23.33 -1.28
N LYS A 227 6.26 -23.99 -2.37
CA LYS A 227 7.14 -24.74 -3.24
C LYS A 227 8.23 -23.83 -3.82
N ALA A 228 7.87 -22.64 -4.30
CA ALA A 228 8.82 -21.64 -4.80
C ALA A 228 9.86 -21.19 -3.75
N LYS A 229 9.58 -21.31 -2.45
CA LYS A 229 10.54 -21.00 -1.37
C LYS A 229 11.49 -22.16 -1.06
N ARG A 230 11.16 -23.38 -1.46
CA ARG A 230 11.96 -24.60 -1.19
C ARG A 230 12.62 -25.13 -2.44
N CYS A 231 12.17 -24.69 -3.61
CA CYS A 231 12.66 -25.10 -4.91
C CYS A 231 14.15 -24.76 -5.03
N THR A 232 14.94 -25.75 -5.40
CA THR A 232 16.38 -25.57 -5.70
C THR A 232 16.63 -25.52 -7.20
N ASP A 233 15.69 -26.04 -8.00
CA ASP A 233 15.77 -26.03 -9.46
C ASP A 233 15.26 -24.71 -10.05
N GLU A 234 16.04 -24.15 -10.97
CA GLU A 234 15.73 -22.88 -11.60
C GLU A 234 14.58 -23.00 -12.60
N GLN A 235 14.50 -24.11 -13.34
CA GLN A 235 13.47 -24.31 -14.36
C GLN A 235 12.10 -24.54 -13.75
N GLU A 236 12.03 -25.37 -12.70
CA GLU A 236 10.81 -25.54 -11.91
C GLU A 236 10.32 -24.20 -11.32
N LEU A 237 11.23 -23.36 -10.82
CA LEU A 237 10.85 -22.04 -10.30
C LEU A 237 10.29 -21.12 -11.38
N ILE A 238 10.90 -21.11 -12.57
CA ILE A 238 10.42 -20.33 -13.73
C ILE A 238 9.00 -20.77 -14.11
N HIS A 239 8.77 -22.09 -14.18
CA HIS A 239 7.44 -22.62 -14.48
C HIS A 239 6.39 -22.18 -13.45
N LEU A 240 6.71 -22.23 -12.16
CA LEU A 240 5.82 -21.76 -11.09
C LEU A 240 5.53 -20.26 -11.20
N ILE A 241 6.52 -19.45 -11.56
CA ILE A 241 6.34 -18.00 -11.78
C ILE A 241 5.34 -17.75 -12.92
N GLU A 242 5.48 -18.45 -14.03
CA GLU A 242 4.63 -18.25 -15.22
C GLU A 242 3.20 -18.76 -15.00
N GLU A 243 3.04 -19.93 -14.39
CA GLU A 243 1.73 -20.55 -14.14
C GLU A 243 0.91 -19.77 -13.10
N GLN A 244 1.53 -19.42 -11.97
CA GLN A 244 0.82 -18.82 -10.82
C GLN A 244 0.94 -17.29 -10.77
N ARG A 245 1.69 -16.69 -11.71
CA ARG A 245 2.00 -15.26 -11.78
C ARG A 245 2.61 -14.74 -10.48
N LEU A 246 3.65 -15.43 -10.02
CA LEU A 246 4.33 -15.07 -8.77
C LEU A 246 5.10 -13.75 -8.93
N GLU A 247 5.14 -12.97 -7.86
CA GLU A 247 5.85 -11.70 -7.80
C GLU A 247 7.20 -11.86 -7.08
N LYS A 248 8.09 -10.89 -7.30
CA LYS A 248 9.45 -10.86 -6.73
C LYS A 248 9.46 -11.05 -5.22
N GLU A 249 8.53 -10.45 -4.48
CA GLU A 249 8.46 -10.53 -3.01
C GLU A 249 8.24 -11.95 -2.48
N GLN A 250 7.79 -12.87 -3.33
CA GLN A 250 7.53 -14.26 -2.99
C GLN A 250 8.73 -15.16 -3.28
N ILE A 251 9.73 -14.66 -4.00
CA ILE A 251 10.93 -15.40 -4.43
C ILE A 251 12.07 -15.17 -3.45
N LEU A 252 12.83 -16.23 -3.14
CA LEU A 252 14.02 -16.11 -2.29
C LEU A 252 15.10 -15.25 -2.96
N THR A 253 15.85 -14.52 -2.13
CA THR A 253 16.91 -13.61 -2.58
C THR A 253 18.02 -14.31 -3.37
N ASN A 254 18.26 -15.60 -3.14
CA ASN A 254 19.24 -16.38 -3.89
C ASN A 254 18.86 -16.55 -5.36
N HIS A 255 17.59 -16.85 -5.66
CA HIS A 255 17.12 -17.02 -7.04
C HIS A 255 17.07 -15.68 -7.79
N LEU A 256 16.95 -14.56 -7.09
CA LEU A 256 17.01 -13.21 -7.68
C LEU A 256 18.40 -12.81 -8.20
N LYS A 257 19.40 -13.68 -8.10
CA LYS A 257 20.70 -13.54 -8.80
C LYS A 257 20.66 -14.08 -10.23
N SER A 258 19.70 -14.94 -10.57
CA SER A 258 19.56 -15.50 -11.92
C SER A 258 18.93 -14.50 -12.88
N LYS A 259 19.50 -14.41 -14.08
CA LYS A 259 18.95 -13.64 -15.20
C LYS A 259 17.64 -14.24 -15.72
N GLU A 260 17.53 -15.56 -15.81
CA GLU A 260 16.36 -16.23 -16.39
C GLU A 260 15.13 -16.11 -15.47
N VAL A 261 15.34 -16.17 -14.14
CA VAL A 261 14.28 -15.88 -13.15
C VAL A 261 13.76 -14.45 -13.31
N TRP A 262 14.65 -13.47 -13.50
CA TRP A 262 14.22 -12.09 -13.73
C TRP A 262 13.48 -11.89 -15.06
N LYS A 263 13.84 -12.62 -16.12
CA LYS A 263 13.09 -12.60 -17.39
C LYS A 263 11.68 -13.15 -17.22
N ALA A 264 11.53 -14.26 -16.48
CA ALA A 264 10.21 -14.82 -16.18
C ALA A 264 9.35 -13.81 -15.41
N LEU A 265 9.91 -13.18 -14.38
CA LEU A 265 9.23 -12.12 -13.61
C LEU A 265 8.86 -10.90 -14.46
N LEU A 266 9.68 -10.54 -15.45
CA LEU A 266 9.48 -9.34 -16.29
C LEU A 266 8.18 -9.39 -17.10
N LYS A 267 7.80 -10.58 -17.58
CA LYS A 267 6.62 -10.78 -18.44
C LYS A 267 5.33 -10.24 -17.80
N GLU A 268 5.08 -10.64 -16.55
CA GLU A 268 3.86 -10.30 -15.80
C GLU A 268 4.06 -9.14 -14.80
N MET A 269 5.25 -8.51 -14.76
CA MET A 269 5.59 -7.51 -13.75
C MET A 269 4.66 -6.29 -13.82
N PRO A 270 4.02 -5.85 -12.71
CA PRO A 270 3.25 -4.62 -12.72
C PRO A 270 4.11 -3.39 -13.04
N MET A 271 3.58 -2.44 -13.84
CA MET A 271 4.32 -1.25 -14.28
C MET A 271 4.95 -0.45 -13.12
N ALA A 272 4.23 -0.31 -12.00
CA ALA A 272 4.75 0.38 -10.81
C ALA A 272 5.97 -0.30 -10.16
N VAL A 273 6.11 -1.62 -10.33
CA VAL A 273 7.22 -2.44 -9.85
C VAL A 273 8.37 -2.40 -10.87
N LEU A 274 8.04 -2.54 -12.16
CA LEU A 274 8.98 -2.43 -13.27
C LEU A 274 9.79 -1.14 -13.19
N LEU A 275 9.11 0.01 -13.09
CA LEU A 275 9.76 1.32 -13.02
C LEU A 275 10.75 1.42 -11.86
N LYS A 276 10.50 0.77 -10.72
CA LYS A 276 11.41 0.77 -9.55
C LYS A 276 12.63 -0.12 -9.73
N HIS A 277 12.58 -1.09 -10.64
CA HIS A 277 13.61 -2.10 -10.82
C HIS A 277 14.40 -1.98 -12.13
N LEU A 278 14.10 -1.01 -13.01
CA LEU A 278 14.83 -0.78 -14.26
C LEU A 278 16.37 -0.73 -14.08
N GLY A 279 16.85 0.00 -13.07
CA GLY A 279 18.29 0.06 -12.78
C GLY A 279 18.89 -1.29 -12.39
N ASN A 280 18.15 -2.10 -11.62
CA ASN A 280 18.58 -3.44 -11.23
C ASN A 280 18.56 -4.43 -12.42
N LEU A 281 17.52 -4.37 -13.24
CA LEU A 281 17.37 -5.18 -14.45
C LEU A 281 18.47 -4.90 -15.48
N THR A 282 18.87 -3.64 -15.61
CA THR A 282 19.97 -3.21 -16.48
C THR A 282 21.32 -3.67 -15.91
N ALA A 283 21.57 -3.44 -14.62
CA ALA A 283 22.81 -3.87 -13.95
C ALA A 283 23.03 -5.40 -14.00
N ASN A 284 21.94 -6.18 -13.89
CA ASN A 284 21.97 -7.64 -14.00
C ASN A 284 21.98 -8.15 -15.45
N LYS A 285 22.10 -7.27 -16.45
CA LYS A 285 22.10 -7.59 -17.88
C LYS A 285 20.87 -8.38 -18.35
N VAL A 286 19.74 -8.25 -17.63
CA VAL A 286 18.43 -8.75 -18.07
C VAL A 286 17.97 -7.89 -19.24
N LEU A 287 18.07 -6.58 -19.07
CA LEU A 287 17.90 -5.58 -20.13
C LEU A 287 19.27 -5.26 -20.76
N ALA A 288 19.71 -6.13 -21.67
CA ALA A 288 20.93 -5.89 -22.44
C ALA A 288 20.66 -4.90 -23.59
N ALA A 289 21.68 -4.12 -23.98
CA ALA A 289 21.57 -3.18 -25.09
C ALA A 289 21.05 -3.88 -26.36
N ALA A 290 20.09 -3.26 -27.03
CA ALA A 290 19.42 -3.78 -28.23
C ALA A 290 18.74 -5.16 -28.07
N SER A 291 18.39 -5.60 -26.86
CA SER A 291 17.63 -6.83 -26.67
C SER A 291 16.13 -6.64 -26.96
N ALA A 292 15.45 -7.72 -27.36
CA ALA A 292 13.99 -7.73 -27.52
C ALA A 292 13.26 -7.37 -26.22
N ASP A 293 13.83 -7.71 -25.06
CA ASP A 293 13.29 -7.36 -23.74
C ASP A 293 13.26 -5.84 -23.52
N VAL A 294 14.27 -5.10 -24.00
CA VAL A 294 14.29 -3.63 -23.93
C VAL A 294 13.17 -3.06 -24.79
N ALA A 295 13.00 -3.54 -26.02
CA ALA A 295 11.92 -3.09 -26.90
C ALA A 295 10.54 -3.31 -26.27
N ALA A 296 10.29 -4.50 -25.71
CA ALA A 296 9.04 -4.82 -25.02
C ALA A 296 8.80 -3.94 -23.79
N VAL A 297 9.84 -3.63 -23.01
CA VAL A 297 9.74 -2.70 -21.87
C VAL A 297 9.46 -1.27 -22.34
N CYS A 298 10.11 -0.80 -23.40
CA CYS A 298 9.87 0.51 -23.99
C CYS A 298 8.44 0.66 -24.48
N GLU A 299 7.89 -0.34 -25.18
CA GLU A 299 6.50 -0.34 -25.65
C GLU A 299 5.52 -0.23 -24.47
N ARG A 300 5.72 -1.03 -23.42
CA ARG A 300 4.89 -0.98 -22.21
C ARG A 300 4.95 0.38 -21.52
N ILE A 301 6.13 1.01 -21.47
CA ILE A 301 6.29 2.34 -20.86
C ILE A 301 5.66 3.43 -21.73
N GLN A 302 5.62 3.28 -23.05
CA GLN A 302 5.00 4.24 -23.96
C GLN A 302 3.46 4.15 -23.99
N ASP A 303 2.86 3.08 -23.46
CA ASP A 303 1.41 2.96 -23.32
C ASP A 303 0.86 3.94 -22.27
N GLU A 304 0.29 5.06 -22.74
CA GLU A 304 -0.36 6.06 -21.91
C GLU A 304 -1.48 5.51 -21.02
N THR A 305 -2.20 4.49 -21.46
CA THR A 305 -3.34 3.94 -20.72
C THR A 305 -2.85 3.12 -19.52
N ALA A 306 -1.81 2.31 -19.72
CA ALA A 306 -1.12 1.60 -18.65
C ALA A 306 -0.48 2.57 -17.66
N LEU A 307 0.09 3.67 -18.16
CA LEU A 307 0.66 4.73 -17.34
C LEU A 307 -0.41 5.46 -16.49
N LYS A 308 -1.53 5.88 -17.07
CA LYS A 308 -2.61 6.56 -16.33
C LYS A 308 -3.18 5.70 -15.19
N LYS A 309 -3.31 4.38 -15.39
CA LYS A 309 -3.76 3.43 -14.35
C LYS A 309 -2.82 3.33 -13.16
N VAL A 310 -1.53 3.62 -13.34
CA VAL A 310 -0.53 3.54 -12.28
C VAL A 310 -0.59 4.76 -11.33
N SER A 311 -1.50 5.72 -11.56
CA SER A 311 -1.58 6.95 -10.76
C SER A 311 -0.19 7.61 -10.70
N ILE A 312 0.33 8.00 -11.85
CA ILE A 312 1.64 8.65 -12.01
C ILE A 312 1.58 10.12 -11.57
N LEU A 313 1.03 10.37 -10.37
CA LEU A 313 1.53 11.44 -9.50
C LEU A 313 2.65 10.91 -8.58
N ARG A 314 3.14 9.70 -8.85
CA ARG A 314 4.56 9.37 -8.73
C ARG A 314 5.41 9.97 -9.88
N GLN A 315 5.10 11.17 -10.37
CA GLN A 315 5.96 11.92 -11.32
C GLN A 315 7.43 11.97 -10.84
N TRP A 316 7.64 11.90 -9.52
CA TRP A 316 8.97 11.84 -8.92
C TRP A 316 9.74 10.53 -9.13
N TYR A 317 9.09 9.36 -9.18
CA TYR A 317 9.84 8.11 -9.40
C TYR A 317 10.32 8.01 -10.85
N PHE A 318 9.54 8.53 -11.79
CA PHE A 318 10.00 8.73 -13.16
C PHE A 318 11.21 9.67 -13.13
N TYR A 319 11.12 10.86 -12.53
CA TYR A 319 12.25 11.81 -12.46
C TYR A 319 13.51 11.27 -11.72
N LYS A 320 13.33 10.48 -10.65
CA LYS A 320 14.42 9.89 -9.86
C LYS A 320 15.15 8.79 -10.64
N ASN A 321 14.41 7.88 -11.27
CA ASN A 321 15.02 6.81 -12.07
C ASN A 321 15.47 7.31 -13.44
N PHE A 322 14.81 8.32 -14.00
CA PHE A 322 15.24 8.99 -15.23
C PHE A 322 16.61 9.63 -15.03
N ASN A 323 16.86 10.36 -13.94
CA ASN A 323 18.21 10.90 -13.66
C ASN A 323 19.28 9.82 -13.45
N GLN A 324 18.90 8.64 -12.94
CA GLN A 324 19.83 7.53 -12.73
C GLN A 324 20.10 6.73 -14.02
N LEU A 325 19.16 6.72 -14.97
CA LEU A 325 19.26 6.04 -16.26
C LEU A 325 19.83 6.95 -17.36
N PHE A 326 19.54 8.24 -17.35
CA PHE A 326 19.93 9.20 -18.40
C PHE A 326 21.45 9.41 -18.45
N ASN A 327 22.14 9.36 -17.30
CA ASN A 327 23.61 9.40 -17.25
C ASN A 327 24.27 8.13 -17.81
N GLN A 328 23.53 7.05 -18.04
CA GLN A 328 24.06 5.78 -18.57
C GLN A 328 23.63 5.53 -20.03
N PHE A 329 22.60 6.22 -20.52
CA PHE A 329 22.05 6.03 -21.86
C PHE A 329 22.53 7.03 -22.91
N LEU A 330 23.18 8.14 -22.53
CA LEU A 330 23.66 9.18 -23.46
C LEU A 330 25.18 9.28 -23.60
N VAL A 331 25.93 8.31 -23.08
CA VAL A 331 27.37 8.20 -23.39
C VAL A 331 27.63 7.27 -24.58
N ASP A 332 26.65 6.45 -24.97
CA ASP A 332 26.78 5.46 -26.05
C ASP A 332 25.66 5.55 -27.13
N VAL A 333 25.26 6.78 -27.51
CA VAL A 333 24.55 7.07 -28.79
C VAL A 333 25.29 8.20 -29.49
#